data_AF-A0A4Q5Z7K0-F1
#
_entry.id   AF-A0A4Q5Z7K0-F1
#
_cell.length_a   1.000
_cell.length_b   1.000
_cell.length_c   1.000
_cell.angle_alpha   90.00
_cell.angle_beta   90.00
_cell.angle_gamma   90.00
#
_symmetry.space_group_name_H-M   'P 1'
#
loop_
_entity.id
_entity.type
_entity.pdbx_description
1 polymer ?
#
loop_
_entity_poly.entity_id
_entity_poly.type
_entity_poly.pdbx_seq_one_letter_code
_entity_poly.pdbx_strand_id
1 'polypeptide(L)'
;FVIIDIVQNDNDPGAAIETFDSNLQALTQPGVARYGAAYFPMLVTTIPYHYTDSTVRIAHHVTRREAGKEDQLIRGNFDKLKLPNVQVQDAGLYTAIKDNLQQQTYKLPPSAAVAGIYVQVDRARGVWKAPANISLAMVKSPALLLTNHVQSSLQNGEISGRSINAIRQFTGKGTVVWGGRTLAGSDNEWRYISVRRFFNMVETSVQRSTEQFVFEPNEMSTWSKVKQMVENFLLLQWRAGALQGIKPEQAYFVHIGLGSSMTQQDVIDGRMIIEIGMAIVRPAEFILTRIVLRMQSA
;
A
#
# COMPACT_ATOMS: atom_id res chain seq x y z
N PHE A 1 9.81 -2.33 -4.72
CA PHE A 1 9.01 -1.67 -3.69
C PHE A 1 8.00 -2.68 -3.18
N VAL A 2 7.95 -2.94 -1.87
CA VAL A 2 7.14 -4.01 -1.27
C VAL A 2 5.89 -3.41 -0.63
N ILE A 3 4.75 -4.04 -0.85
CA ILE A 3 3.50 -3.74 -0.14
C ILE A 3 3.33 -4.85 0.89
N ILE A 4 3.16 -4.48 2.16
CA ILE A 4 3.11 -5.42 3.27
C ILE A 4 1.75 -5.34 3.94
N ASP A 5 1.20 -6.50 4.25
CA ASP A 5 -0.05 -6.62 5.00
C ASP A 5 0.26 -6.89 6.46
N ILE A 6 -0.48 -6.23 7.35
CA ILE A 6 -0.47 -6.61 8.76
C ILE A 6 -1.52 -7.69 8.94
N VAL A 7 -1.04 -8.91 9.23
CA VAL A 7 -1.87 -10.10 9.40
C VAL A 7 -2.64 -9.95 10.72
N GLN A 8 -3.95 -9.77 10.62
CA GLN A 8 -4.81 -9.62 11.78
C GLN A 8 -5.21 -10.99 12.32
N ASN A 9 -4.99 -11.23 13.61
CA ASN A 9 -5.65 -12.31 14.33
C ASN A 9 -7.04 -11.83 14.76
N ASP A 10 -8.08 -12.61 14.44
CA ASP A 10 -9.48 -12.24 14.76
C ASP A 10 -9.74 -12.14 16.27
N ASN A 11 -8.91 -12.78 17.10
CA ASN A 11 -9.07 -12.81 18.56
C ASN A 11 -8.35 -11.65 19.28
N ASP A 12 -7.32 -11.06 18.66
CA ASP A 12 -6.57 -9.93 19.22
C ASP A 12 -5.98 -9.05 18.11
N PRO A 13 -6.71 -8.00 17.68
CA PRO A 13 -6.23 -7.08 16.66
C PRO A 13 -5.03 -6.24 17.10
N GLY A 14 -4.80 -6.04 18.41
CA GLY A 14 -3.69 -5.26 18.95
C GLY A 14 -2.37 -6.00 18.81
N ALA A 15 -2.37 -7.29 19.15
CA ALA A 15 -1.20 -8.17 19.01
C ALA A 15 -0.64 -8.23 17.58
N ALA A 16 -1.49 -8.04 16.56
CA ALA A 16 -1.07 -8.06 15.16
C ALA A 16 -0.07 -6.94 14.82
N ILE A 17 -0.24 -5.76 15.41
CA ILE A 17 0.63 -4.59 15.16
C ILE A 17 1.98 -4.76 15.89
N GLU A 18 1.95 -5.26 17.12
CA GLU A 18 3.16 -5.54 17.91
C GLU A 18 3.99 -6.67 17.28
N THR A 19 3.32 -7.73 16.79
CA THR A 19 3.97 -8.84 16.07
C THR A 19 4.58 -8.38 14.74
N PHE A 20 3.97 -7.39 14.08
CA PHE A 20 4.50 -6.85 12.83
C PHE A 20 5.86 -6.16 13.04
N ASP A 21 5.99 -5.32 14.07
CA ASP A 21 7.24 -4.58 14.31
C ASP A 21 8.39 -5.52 14.68
N SER A 22 8.16 -6.47 15.60
CA SER A 22 9.20 -7.42 16.02
C SER A 22 9.76 -8.23 14.84
N ASN A 23 8.89 -8.70 13.93
CA ASN A 23 9.31 -9.41 12.73
C ASN A 23 10.08 -8.52 11.74
N LEU A 24 9.71 -7.25 11.62
CA LEU A 24 10.36 -6.33 10.68
C LEU A 24 11.74 -5.90 11.18
N GLN A 25 11.91 -5.67 12.48
CA GLN A 25 13.21 -5.34 13.09
C GLN A 25 14.27 -6.41 12.81
N ALA A 26 13.88 -7.69 12.78
CA ALA A 26 14.76 -8.80 12.43
C ALA A 26 15.20 -8.81 10.95
N LEU A 27 14.49 -8.11 10.07
CA LEU A 27 14.66 -8.17 8.61
C LEU A 27 15.24 -6.90 7.98
N THR A 28 15.17 -5.75 8.66
CA THR A 28 15.55 -4.47 8.04
C THR A 28 16.99 -4.07 8.34
N GLN A 29 17.85 -4.14 7.32
CA GLN A 29 19.09 -3.36 7.30
C GLN A 29 18.77 -1.85 7.24
N PRO A 30 19.69 -0.98 7.70
CA PRO A 30 19.52 0.47 7.59
C PRO A 30 19.17 0.89 6.15
N GLY A 31 18.16 1.76 6.01
CA GLY A 31 17.77 2.29 4.70
C GLY A 31 16.91 1.38 3.81
N VAL A 32 16.54 0.16 4.24
CA VAL A 32 15.62 -0.69 3.45
C VAL A 32 14.15 -0.27 3.62
N ALA A 33 13.80 0.30 4.77
CA ALA A 33 12.44 0.66 5.13
C ALA A 33 11.75 1.65 4.15
N ARG A 34 12.53 2.51 3.48
CA ARG A 34 12.00 3.39 2.43
C ARG A 34 11.36 2.63 1.27
N TYR A 35 11.79 1.41 1.00
CA TYR A 35 11.32 0.60 -0.13
C TYR A 35 10.07 -0.24 0.17
N GLY A 36 9.45 -0.06 1.34
CA GLY A 36 8.25 -0.78 1.75
C GLY A 36 7.14 0.14 2.27
N ALA A 37 5.90 -0.33 2.20
CA ALA A 37 4.76 0.30 2.85
C ALA A 37 3.83 -0.77 3.43
N ALA A 38 3.46 -0.60 4.71
CA ALA A 38 2.50 -1.49 5.37
C ALA A 38 1.09 -0.92 5.32
N TYR A 39 0.09 -1.80 5.21
CA TYR A 39 -1.33 -1.46 5.18
C TYR A 39 -2.13 -2.27 6.20
N PHE A 40 -3.06 -1.58 6.85
CA PHE A 40 -3.94 -2.17 7.87
C PHE A 40 -5.31 -1.46 7.86
N PRO A 41 -6.43 -2.16 8.09
CA PRO A 41 -6.55 -3.59 8.39
C PRO A 41 -6.85 -4.44 7.13
N MET A 42 -7.10 -5.73 7.34
CA MET A 42 -7.67 -6.62 6.33
C MET A 42 -9.02 -6.09 5.82
N LEU A 43 -9.46 -6.57 4.66
CA LEU A 43 -10.63 -6.08 3.95
C LEU A 43 -11.71 -7.15 3.88
N VAL A 44 -12.94 -6.80 4.23
CA VAL A 44 -14.11 -7.61 3.94
C VAL A 44 -14.55 -7.27 2.52
N THR A 45 -14.41 -8.23 1.62
CA THR A 45 -14.70 -8.02 0.19
C THR A 45 -16.20 -8.16 -0.11
N THR A 46 -16.60 -7.82 -1.33
CA THR A 46 -17.92 -8.21 -1.88
C THR A 46 -17.82 -9.49 -2.72
N ILE A 47 -16.69 -10.21 -2.65
CA ILE A 47 -16.45 -11.41 -3.45
C ILE A 47 -17.02 -12.61 -2.69
N PRO A 48 -18.03 -13.30 -3.23
CA PRO A 48 -18.62 -14.46 -2.58
C PRO A 48 -17.66 -15.65 -2.59
N TYR A 49 -17.80 -16.54 -1.61
CA TYR A 49 -17.07 -17.81 -1.64
C TYR A 49 -17.43 -18.63 -2.87
N HIS A 50 -16.41 -19.13 -3.56
CA HIS A 50 -16.62 -20.10 -4.62
C HIS A 50 -16.68 -21.51 -4.02
N TYR A 51 -17.79 -22.21 -4.23
CA TYR A 51 -18.00 -23.58 -3.77
C TYR A 51 -18.88 -24.36 -4.75
N THR A 52 -18.79 -25.68 -4.69
CA THR A 52 -19.78 -26.59 -5.27
C THR A 52 -20.49 -27.34 -4.13
N ASP A 53 -21.75 -27.71 -4.30
CA ASP A 53 -22.52 -28.35 -3.22
C ASP A 53 -21.82 -29.61 -2.66
N SER A 54 -21.12 -30.36 -3.51
CA SER A 54 -20.33 -31.54 -3.10
C SER A 54 -19.13 -31.21 -2.22
N THR A 55 -18.62 -29.97 -2.25
CA THR A 55 -17.49 -29.54 -1.41
C THR A 55 -17.94 -29.13 0.00
N VAL A 56 -19.18 -28.65 0.16
CA VAL A 56 -19.73 -28.18 1.44
C VAL A 56 -19.96 -29.35 2.39
N ARG A 57 -19.32 -29.32 3.57
CA ARG A 57 -19.56 -30.26 4.68
C ARG A 57 -20.37 -29.57 5.75
N ILE A 58 -21.41 -30.23 6.23
CA ILE A 58 -22.28 -29.72 7.28
C ILE A 58 -21.76 -30.21 8.64
N ALA A 59 -21.57 -29.28 9.57
CA ALA A 59 -21.39 -29.59 10.98
C ALA A 59 -22.70 -29.24 11.70
N HIS A 60 -23.44 -30.26 12.14
CA HIS A 60 -24.75 -30.08 12.74
C HIS A 60 -24.70 -30.55 14.20
N HIS A 61 -25.02 -29.64 15.12
CA HIS A 61 -25.09 -29.93 16.53
C HIS A 61 -26.49 -29.58 17.05
N VAL A 62 -26.99 -30.38 17.98
CA VAL A 62 -28.25 -30.13 18.69
C VAL A 62 -27.97 -30.11 20.19
N THR A 63 -28.65 -29.23 20.91
CA THR A 63 -28.49 -29.10 22.36
C THR A 63 -29.45 -30.06 23.07
N ARG A 64 -28.90 -31.00 23.83
CA ARG A 64 -29.67 -31.86 24.74
C ARG A 64 -29.75 -31.18 26.10
N ARG A 65 -30.97 -30.89 26.54
CA ARG A 65 -31.26 -30.33 27.88
C ARG A 65 -31.82 -31.42 28.77
N GLU A 66 -31.20 -31.64 29.93
CA GLU A 66 -31.70 -32.54 30.97
C GLU A 66 -31.86 -31.78 32.28
N ALA A 67 -32.99 -32.00 32.97
CA ALA A 67 -33.27 -31.31 34.24
C ALA A 67 -32.17 -31.60 35.27
N GLY A 68 -31.57 -30.55 35.82
CA GLY A 68 -30.48 -30.65 36.81
C GLY A 68 -29.09 -30.94 36.22
N LYS A 69 -28.90 -30.88 34.90
CA LYS A 69 -27.59 -31.01 34.25
C LYS A 69 -27.31 -29.84 33.31
N GLU A 70 -26.03 -29.61 33.02
CA GLU A 70 -25.60 -28.63 32.02
C GLU A 70 -26.01 -29.06 30.60
N ASP A 71 -26.30 -28.07 29.75
CA ASP A 71 -26.64 -28.26 28.35
C ASP A 71 -25.50 -28.97 27.61
N GLN A 72 -25.82 -30.09 26.93
CA GLN A 72 -24.83 -30.86 26.17
C GLN A 72 -25.01 -30.66 24.66
N LEU A 73 -23.94 -30.31 23.96
CA LEU A 73 -23.89 -30.33 22.49
C LEU A 73 -23.71 -31.77 22.01
N ILE A 74 -24.68 -32.31 21.28
CA ILE A 74 -24.59 -33.62 20.61
C ILE A 74 -24.68 -33.45 19.09
N ARG A 75 -24.20 -34.44 18.33
CA ARG A 75 -24.27 -34.41 16.86
C ARG A 75 -25.71 -34.56 16.38
N GLY A 76 -26.12 -33.68 15.47
CA GLY A 76 -27.44 -33.72 14.83
C GLY A 76 -27.46 -34.64 13.60
N ASN A 77 -28.66 -34.87 13.06
CA ASN A 77 -28.91 -35.83 11.98
C ASN A 77 -28.24 -35.49 10.64
N PHE A 78 -27.81 -34.24 10.47
CA PHE A 78 -27.15 -33.75 9.26
C PHE A 78 -25.62 -33.63 9.42
N ASP A 79 -25.08 -34.03 10.58
CA ASP A 79 -23.64 -33.89 10.86
C ASP A 79 -22.81 -34.72 9.88
N LYS A 80 -21.75 -34.11 9.37
CA LYS A 80 -20.83 -34.66 8.35
C LYS A 80 -21.47 -34.95 6.99
N LEU A 81 -22.76 -34.67 6.78
CA LEU A 81 -23.37 -34.79 5.46
C LEU A 81 -22.85 -33.72 4.50
N LYS A 82 -22.94 -34.03 3.20
CA LYS A 82 -22.73 -33.07 2.13
C LYS A 82 -24.03 -32.37 1.80
N LEU A 83 -23.93 -31.16 1.27
CA LEU A 83 -25.10 -30.33 0.96
C LEU A 83 -26.13 -31.01 0.04
N PRO A 84 -25.76 -31.82 -0.97
CA PRO A 84 -26.73 -32.57 -1.78
C PRO A 84 -27.54 -33.60 -0.97
N ASN A 85 -26.94 -34.22 0.04
CA ASN A 85 -27.65 -35.16 0.91
C ASN A 85 -28.66 -34.44 1.82
N VAL A 86 -28.35 -33.21 2.22
CA VAL A 86 -29.32 -32.36 2.94
C VAL A 86 -30.47 -31.97 2.02
N GLN A 87 -30.23 -31.67 0.75
CA GLN A 87 -31.30 -31.36 -0.21
C GLN A 87 -32.35 -32.47 -0.33
N VAL A 88 -31.90 -33.73 -0.34
CA VAL A 88 -32.80 -34.91 -0.43
C VAL A 88 -33.62 -35.08 0.85
N GLN A 89 -33.05 -34.76 2.01
CA GLN A 89 -33.69 -34.98 3.31
C GLN A 89 -34.53 -33.79 3.79
N ASP A 90 -34.12 -32.57 3.47
CA ASP A 90 -34.76 -31.31 3.85
C ASP A 90 -34.41 -30.19 2.85
N ALA A 91 -35.31 -29.97 1.89
CA ALA A 91 -35.16 -28.93 0.87
C ALA A 91 -35.24 -27.49 1.44
N GLY A 92 -35.95 -27.30 2.55
CA GLY A 92 -36.07 -26.01 3.23
C GLY A 92 -34.75 -25.62 3.88
N LEU A 93 -34.15 -26.54 4.63
CA LEU A 93 -32.83 -26.36 5.23
C LEU A 93 -31.74 -26.17 4.18
N TYR A 94 -31.78 -26.93 3.08
CA TYR A 94 -30.86 -26.74 1.96
C TYR A 94 -30.90 -25.30 1.43
N THR A 95 -32.09 -24.75 1.19
CA THR A 95 -32.26 -23.38 0.69
C THR A 95 -31.73 -22.37 1.70
N ALA A 96 -32.06 -22.53 2.98
CA ALA A 96 -31.55 -21.66 4.04
C ALA A 96 -30.01 -21.67 4.15
N ILE A 97 -29.37 -22.84 3.97
CA ILE A 97 -27.91 -22.95 3.95
C ILE A 97 -27.33 -22.23 2.72
N LYS A 98 -27.93 -22.41 1.53
CA LYS A 98 -27.48 -21.74 0.30
C LYS A 98 -27.57 -20.22 0.43
N ASP A 99 -28.67 -19.71 0.98
CA ASP A 99 -28.87 -18.28 1.22
C ASP A 99 -27.83 -17.72 2.19
N ASN A 100 -27.53 -18.46 3.27
CA ASN A 100 -26.49 -18.05 4.21
C ASN A 100 -25.10 -18.05 3.56
N LEU A 101 -24.75 -19.08 2.78
CA LEU A 101 -23.47 -19.18 2.07
C LEU A 101 -23.29 -18.04 1.06
N GLN A 102 -24.36 -17.60 0.39
CA GLN A 102 -24.31 -16.46 -0.52
C GLN A 102 -24.02 -15.13 0.18
N GLN A 103 -24.33 -15.02 1.47
CA GLN A 103 -24.01 -13.84 2.28
C GLN A 103 -22.57 -13.83 2.79
N GLN A 104 -21.85 -14.96 2.69
CA GLN A 104 -20.46 -15.06 3.11
C GLN A 104 -19.52 -14.51 2.03
N THR A 105 -18.59 -13.66 2.44
CA THR A 105 -17.62 -13.02 1.55
C THR A 105 -16.20 -13.20 2.06
N TYR A 106 -15.22 -13.21 1.16
CA TYR A 106 -13.82 -13.35 1.58
C TYR A 106 -13.34 -12.15 2.40
N LYS A 107 -12.62 -12.44 3.49
CA LYS A 107 -11.74 -11.49 4.18
C LYS A 107 -10.33 -11.65 3.61
N LEU A 108 -9.82 -10.62 2.95
CA LEU A 108 -8.52 -10.66 2.26
C LEU A 108 -7.57 -9.58 2.78
N PRO A 109 -6.26 -9.81 2.70
CA PRO A 109 -5.27 -8.76 2.93
C PRO A 109 -5.37 -7.63 1.88
N PRO A 110 -5.02 -6.39 2.22
CA PRO A 110 -5.21 -5.24 1.33
C PRO A 110 -4.18 -5.12 0.19
N SER A 111 -3.03 -5.78 0.25
CA SER A 111 -1.91 -5.59 -0.69
C SER A 111 -2.30 -5.66 -2.16
N ALA A 112 -3.10 -6.65 -2.56
CA ALA A 112 -3.55 -6.81 -3.94
C ALA A 112 -4.42 -5.62 -4.40
N ALA A 113 -5.34 -5.17 -3.56
CA ALA A 113 -6.21 -4.02 -3.86
C ALA A 113 -5.39 -2.73 -3.93
N VAL A 114 -4.46 -2.54 -2.99
CA VAL A 114 -3.56 -1.37 -2.96
C VAL A 114 -2.62 -1.34 -4.16
N ALA A 115 -2.10 -2.49 -4.61
CA ALA A 115 -1.31 -2.59 -5.83
C ALA A 115 -2.12 -2.11 -7.05
N GLY A 116 -3.41 -2.48 -7.12
CA GLY A 116 -4.35 -1.95 -8.11
C GLY A 116 -4.48 -0.43 -8.04
N ILE A 117 -4.62 0.14 -6.83
CA ILE A 117 -4.66 1.60 -6.62
C ILE A 117 -3.38 2.28 -7.09
N TYR A 118 -2.21 1.68 -6.84
CA TYR A 118 -0.94 2.24 -7.32
C TYR A 118 -0.96 2.37 -8.84
N VAL A 119 -1.30 1.28 -9.55
CA VAL A 119 -1.38 1.29 -11.02
C VAL A 119 -2.41 2.31 -11.52
N GLN A 120 -3.58 2.37 -10.89
CA GLN A 120 -4.64 3.31 -11.25
C GLN A 120 -4.17 4.77 -11.10
N VAL A 121 -3.55 5.11 -9.97
CA VAL A 121 -3.08 6.47 -9.70
C VAL A 121 -1.92 6.84 -10.60
N ASP A 122 -0.96 5.94 -10.80
CA ASP A 122 0.20 6.19 -11.66
C ASP A 122 -0.24 6.47 -13.10
N ARG A 123 -1.19 5.71 -13.62
CA ARG A 123 -1.74 5.92 -14.97
C ARG A 123 -2.53 7.21 -15.11
N ALA A 124 -3.30 7.58 -14.08
CA ALA A 124 -4.19 8.73 -14.16
C ALA A 124 -3.52 10.06 -13.83
N ARG A 125 -2.55 10.07 -12.90
CA ARG A 125 -1.98 11.29 -12.31
C ARG A 125 -0.46 11.27 -12.15
N GLY A 126 0.20 10.20 -12.59
CA GLY A 126 1.65 10.03 -12.47
C GLY A 126 2.09 9.49 -11.10
N VAL A 127 3.29 8.90 -11.08
CA VAL A 127 3.87 8.20 -9.92
C VAL A 127 4.13 9.15 -8.74
N TRP A 128 4.35 10.44 -9.01
CA TRP A 128 4.57 11.48 -8.01
C TRP A 128 3.32 11.81 -7.18
N LYS A 129 2.14 11.35 -7.60
CA LYS A 129 0.91 11.52 -6.82
C LYS A 129 0.78 10.44 -5.76
N ALA A 130 0.56 10.85 -4.51
CA ALA A 130 0.28 9.91 -3.42
C ALA A 130 -0.93 9.00 -3.73
N PRO A 131 -0.78 7.66 -3.61
CA PRO A 131 -1.84 6.68 -3.80
C PRO A 131 -2.73 6.55 -2.54
N ALA A 132 -3.20 7.68 -2.05
CA ALA A 132 -4.05 7.81 -0.87
C ALA A 132 -5.28 8.68 -1.17
N ASN A 133 -6.30 8.61 -0.31
CA ASN A 133 -7.63 9.18 -0.51
C ASN A 133 -8.30 8.63 -1.80
N ILE A 134 -8.14 7.33 -2.06
CA ILE A 134 -8.77 6.61 -3.18
C ILE A 134 -9.64 5.48 -2.61
N SER A 135 -10.90 5.41 -3.07
CA SER A 135 -11.83 4.34 -2.67
C SER A 135 -11.44 3.00 -3.29
N LEU A 136 -11.60 1.93 -2.52
CA LEU A 136 -11.37 0.56 -2.97
C LEU A 136 -12.64 -0.01 -3.60
N ALA A 137 -12.49 -0.63 -4.77
CA ALA A 137 -13.55 -1.39 -5.43
C ALA A 137 -13.68 -2.80 -4.83
N MET A 138 -14.88 -3.38 -4.91
CA MET A 138 -15.19 -4.74 -4.42
C MET A 138 -14.87 -4.97 -2.93
N VAL A 139 -14.90 -3.89 -2.13
CA VAL A 139 -14.66 -3.92 -0.68
C VAL A 139 -15.89 -3.36 0.02
N LYS A 140 -16.50 -4.19 0.88
CA LYS A 140 -17.66 -3.81 1.69
C LYS A 140 -17.24 -2.90 2.85
N SER A 141 -16.22 -3.30 3.59
CA SER A 141 -15.69 -2.55 4.73
C SER A 141 -14.26 -3.00 5.09
N PRO A 142 -13.50 -2.20 5.85
CA PRO A 142 -12.38 -2.71 6.62
C PRO A 142 -12.87 -3.78 7.61
N ALA A 143 -12.02 -4.77 7.92
CA ALA A 143 -12.31 -5.79 8.92
C ALA A 143 -12.24 -5.25 10.36
N LEU A 144 -11.56 -4.11 10.55
CA LEU A 144 -11.53 -3.37 11.81
C LEU A 144 -11.79 -1.90 11.55
N LEU A 145 -12.72 -1.29 12.28
CA LEU A 145 -12.96 0.14 12.19
C LEU A 145 -11.93 0.90 13.04
N LEU A 146 -11.21 1.82 12.40
CA LEU A 146 -10.18 2.61 13.05
C LEU A 146 -10.69 4.00 13.44
N THR A 147 -10.48 4.35 14.71
CA THR A 147 -10.68 5.72 15.20
C THR A 147 -9.58 6.65 14.67
N ASN A 148 -9.80 7.96 14.75
CA ASN A 148 -8.78 8.95 14.38
C ASN A 148 -7.51 8.81 15.23
N HIS A 149 -7.68 8.51 16.53
CA HIS A 149 -6.56 8.32 17.45
C HIS A 149 -5.70 7.13 17.03
N VAL A 150 -6.32 5.94 16.84
CA VAL A 150 -5.60 4.74 16.41
C VAL A 150 -4.90 4.95 15.07
N GLN A 151 -5.58 5.60 14.11
CA GLN A 151 -4.97 5.95 12.82
C GLN A 151 -3.74 6.87 12.98
N SER A 152 -3.82 7.90 13.83
CA SER A 152 -2.69 8.79 14.09
C SER A 152 -1.50 8.03 14.66
N SER A 153 -1.72 7.20 15.68
CA SER A 153 -0.68 6.42 16.33
C SER A 153 -0.04 5.39 15.39
N LEU A 154 -0.83 4.76 14.52
CA LEU A 154 -0.32 3.88 13.45
C LEU A 154 0.55 4.64 12.45
N GLN A 155 0.12 5.83 12.04
CA GLN A 155 0.82 6.61 11.02
C GLN A 155 2.12 7.22 11.57
N ASN A 156 2.15 7.62 12.84
CA ASN A 156 3.33 8.19 13.49
C ASN A 156 4.30 7.12 14.03
N GLY A 157 3.90 5.85 14.01
CA GLY A 157 4.70 4.76 14.55
C GLY A 157 4.80 4.77 16.08
N GLU A 158 3.85 5.41 16.77
CA GLU A 158 3.79 5.41 18.24
C GLU A 158 3.56 3.99 18.79
N ILE A 159 2.83 3.15 18.04
CA ILE A 159 2.50 1.78 18.45
C ILE A 159 3.50 0.76 17.89
N SER A 160 4.07 1.01 16.71
CA SER A 160 4.83 -0.01 15.96
C SER A 160 6.26 0.41 15.60
N GLY A 161 6.76 1.54 16.11
CA GLY A 161 8.06 2.11 15.71
C GLY A 161 8.18 2.54 14.24
N ARG A 162 7.16 2.23 13.42
CA ARG A 162 7.12 2.37 11.96
C ARG A 162 5.78 2.97 11.54
N SER A 163 5.75 3.62 10.38
CA SER A 163 4.48 4.13 9.85
C SER A 163 3.68 3.03 9.15
N ILE A 164 2.41 2.90 9.55
CA ILE A 164 1.44 1.99 8.96
C ILE A 164 0.33 2.81 8.30
N ASN A 165 -0.05 2.45 7.08
CA ASN A 165 -1.09 3.13 6.33
C ASN A 165 -2.46 2.55 6.65
N ALA A 166 -3.34 3.37 7.22
CA ALA A 166 -4.70 2.97 7.55
C ALA A 166 -5.58 2.88 6.30
N ILE A 167 -6.48 1.90 6.28
CA ILE A 167 -7.64 1.83 5.36
C ILE A 167 -8.89 2.06 6.20
N ARG A 168 -9.70 3.04 5.81
CA ARG A 168 -10.83 3.52 6.63
C ARG A 168 -12.10 3.60 5.84
N GLN A 169 -13.23 3.49 6.53
CA GLN A 169 -14.54 3.72 5.95
C GLN A 169 -14.98 5.16 6.21
N PHE A 170 -15.47 5.82 5.17
CA PHE A 170 -16.04 7.16 5.25
C PHE A 170 -17.42 7.18 4.61
N THR A 171 -18.36 7.87 5.27
CA THR A 171 -19.69 8.13 4.71
C THR A 171 -19.55 8.89 3.37
N GLY A 172 -20.22 8.40 2.33
CA GLY A 172 -20.20 9.00 0.99
C GLY A 172 -18.97 8.67 0.12
N LYS A 173 -17.87 8.16 0.68
CA LYS A 173 -16.68 7.73 -0.09
C LYS A 173 -16.43 6.22 -0.07
N GLY A 174 -17.08 5.50 0.84
CA GLY A 174 -16.87 4.06 1.02
C GLY A 174 -15.58 3.75 1.77
N THR A 175 -14.95 2.62 1.44
CA THR A 175 -13.67 2.20 2.04
C THR A 175 -12.51 2.82 1.26
N VAL A 176 -11.63 3.54 1.93
CA VAL A 176 -10.61 4.41 1.32
C VAL A 176 -9.23 4.11 1.89
N VAL A 177 -8.23 4.06 1.03
CA VAL A 177 -6.81 4.04 1.44
C VAL A 177 -6.46 5.41 2.02
N TRP A 178 -6.16 5.49 3.32
CA TRP A 178 -6.02 6.74 4.07
C TRP A 178 -4.60 7.03 4.56
N GLY A 179 -3.59 6.37 3.99
CA GLY A 179 -2.18 6.62 4.28
C GLY A 179 -1.32 6.52 3.03
N GLY A 180 -0.23 7.31 3.00
CA GLY A 180 0.73 7.35 1.89
C GLY A 180 2.19 7.37 2.34
N ARG A 181 2.50 6.86 3.55
CA ARG A 181 3.85 6.80 4.12
C ARG A 181 4.53 5.47 3.86
N THR A 182 5.85 5.48 3.69
CA THR A 182 6.69 4.28 3.68
C THR A 182 6.89 3.78 5.11
N LEU A 183 7.56 2.63 5.30
CA LEU A 183 7.97 2.18 6.64
C LEU A 183 9.00 3.12 7.27
N ALA A 184 9.69 3.94 6.46
CA ALA A 184 10.56 5.02 6.92
C ALA A 184 9.77 6.33 7.12
N GLY A 185 8.59 6.29 7.73
CA GLY A 185 7.74 7.47 7.82
C GLY A 185 8.23 8.58 8.76
N SER A 186 9.18 8.30 9.66
CA SER A 186 9.88 9.32 10.45
C SER A 186 11.01 10.02 9.67
N ASP A 187 11.48 9.43 8.58
CA ASP A 187 12.50 10.01 7.70
C ASP A 187 11.98 11.30 7.03
N ASN A 188 12.83 12.30 6.85
CA ASN A 188 12.42 13.57 6.22
C ASN A 188 12.45 13.53 4.69
N GLU A 189 13.25 12.66 4.10
CA GLU A 189 13.39 12.50 2.65
C GLU A 189 12.45 11.40 2.14
N TRP A 190 12.46 10.26 2.82
CA TRP A 190 11.85 9.02 2.33
C TRP A 190 10.50 8.68 2.96
N ARG A 191 9.90 9.66 3.66
CA ARG A 191 8.58 9.53 4.31
C ARG A 191 7.50 8.98 3.40
N TYR A 192 7.46 9.46 2.15
CA TYR A 192 6.30 9.30 1.28
C TYR A 192 6.50 8.26 0.20
N ILE A 193 5.46 7.44 0.00
CA ILE A 193 5.41 6.40 -1.04
C ILE A 193 5.61 7.00 -2.43
N SER A 194 4.93 8.11 -2.74
CA SER A 194 5.04 8.75 -4.06
C SER A 194 6.44 9.27 -4.34
N VAL A 195 7.12 9.82 -3.33
CA VAL A 195 8.50 10.31 -3.46
C VAL A 195 9.45 9.15 -3.76
N ARG A 196 9.45 8.09 -2.93
CA ARG A 196 10.35 6.94 -3.17
C ARG A 196 10.04 6.21 -4.48
N ARG A 197 8.76 6.02 -4.81
CA ARG A 197 8.37 5.35 -6.06
C ARG A 197 8.76 6.17 -7.28
N PHE A 198 8.67 7.50 -7.21
CA PHE A 198 9.14 8.36 -8.30
C PHE A 198 10.66 8.25 -8.49
N PHE A 199 11.45 8.31 -7.41
CA PHE A 199 12.90 8.06 -7.51
C PHE A 199 13.21 6.69 -8.12
N ASN A 200 12.54 5.62 -7.69
CA ASN A 200 12.72 4.29 -8.28
C ASN A 200 12.41 4.28 -9.78
N MET A 201 11.35 4.97 -10.21
CA MET A 201 10.97 5.08 -11.60
C MET A 201 12.06 5.80 -12.41
N VAL A 202 12.56 6.93 -11.90
CA VAL A 202 13.64 7.69 -12.57
C VAL A 202 14.91 6.85 -12.65
N GLU A 203 15.37 6.28 -11.55
CA GLU A 203 16.56 5.41 -11.50
C GLU A 203 16.45 4.26 -12.52
N THR A 204 15.33 3.53 -12.51
CA THR A 204 15.11 2.40 -13.42
C THR A 204 15.02 2.87 -14.89
N SER A 205 14.39 4.02 -15.15
CA SER A 205 14.21 4.53 -16.52
C SER A 205 15.53 5.02 -17.09
N VAL A 206 16.33 5.74 -16.29
CA VAL A 206 17.67 6.19 -16.68
C VAL A 206 18.56 4.99 -16.93
N GLN A 207 18.62 4.04 -15.98
CA GLN A 207 19.43 2.82 -16.13
C GLN A 207 19.14 2.11 -17.45
N ARG A 208 17.86 1.79 -17.72
CA ARG A 208 17.43 1.12 -18.96
C ARG A 208 17.76 1.93 -20.22
N SER A 209 17.58 3.25 -20.17
CA SER A 209 17.86 4.11 -21.34
C SER A 209 19.35 4.25 -21.62
N THR A 210 20.19 4.12 -20.58
CA THR A 210 21.64 4.20 -20.68
C THR A 210 22.31 2.89 -21.10
N GLU A 211 21.62 1.76 -21.10
CA GLU A 211 22.18 0.44 -21.45
C GLU A 211 22.83 0.42 -22.84
N GLN A 212 22.29 1.16 -23.81
CA GLN A 212 22.84 1.26 -25.16
C GLN A 212 24.23 1.92 -25.22
N PHE A 213 24.62 2.69 -24.19
CA PHE A 213 25.90 3.41 -24.15
C PHE A 213 27.01 2.63 -23.40
N VAL A 214 26.72 1.43 -22.88
CA VAL A 214 27.67 0.66 -22.04
C VAL A 214 28.96 0.28 -22.78
N PHE A 215 28.92 0.16 -24.10
CA PHE A 215 30.08 -0.17 -24.94
C PHE A 215 30.55 0.98 -25.83
N GLU A 216 29.96 2.17 -25.68
CA GLU A 216 30.41 3.36 -26.40
C GLU A 216 31.72 3.91 -25.78
N PRO A 217 32.56 4.62 -26.54
CA PRO A 217 33.73 5.29 -26.00
C PRO A 217 33.36 6.22 -24.82
N ASN A 218 34.12 6.12 -23.72
CA ASN A 218 33.90 6.94 -22.51
C ASN A 218 34.47 8.36 -22.70
N GLU A 219 33.85 9.14 -23.59
CA GLU A 219 34.29 10.47 -24.01
C GLU A 219 33.18 11.52 -23.92
N MET A 220 33.55 12.80 -24.06
CA MET A 220 32.65 13.95 -23.93
C MET A 220 31.42 13.88 -24.87
N SER A 221 31.57 13.26 -26.04
CA SER A 221 30.47 13.10 -27.00
C SER A 221 29.37 12.19 -26.45
N THR A 222 29.75 11.05 -25.86
CA THR A 222 28.86 10.09 -25.20
C THR A 222 28.20 10.71 -23.97
N TRP A 223 28.99 11.40 -23.13
CA TRP A 223 28.47 12.05 -21.92
C TRP A 223 27.41 13.09 -22.25
N SER A 224 27.63 13.90 -23.28
CA SER A 224 26.70 14.94 -23.71
C SER A 224 25.37 14.35 -24.21
N LYS A 225 25.43 13.25 -24.96
CA LYS A 225 24.22 12.53 -25.41
C LYS A 225 23.41 11.99 -24.23
N VAL A 226 24.08 11.34 -23.28
CA VAL A 226 23.45 10.80 -22.07
C VAL A 226 22.86 11.93 -21.21
N LYS A 227 23.61 13.03 -21.01
CA LYS A 227 23.13 14.21 -20.29
C LYS A 227 21.83 14.74 -20.87
N GLN A 228 21.84 14.99 -22.19
CA GLN A 228 20.70 15.56 -22.89
C GLN A 228 19.49 14.63 -22.84
N MET A 229 19.69 13.32 -22.95
CA MET A 229 18.63 12.32 -22.80
C MET A 229 17.98 12.39 -21.41
N VAL A 230 18.78 12.41 -20.35
CA VAL A 230 18.27 12.48 -18.96
C VAL A 230 17.61 13.83 -18.68
N GLU A 231 18.21 14.94 -19.12
CA GLU A 231 17.64 16.29 -18.98
C GLU A 231 16.30 16.43 -19.70
N ASN A 232 16.18 15.89 -20.92
CA ASN A 232 14.93 15.87 -21.67
C ASN A 232 13.84 15.05 -20.95
N PHE A 233 14.21 13.90 -20.38
CA PHE A 233 13.29 13.09 -19.60
C PHE A 233 12.77 13.84 -18.36
N LEU A 234 13.68 14.45 -17.58
CA LEU A 234 13.32 15.22 -16.38
C LEU A 234 12.52 16.49 -16.71
N LEU A 235 12.80 17.12 -17.86
CA LEU A 235 12.00 18.25 -18.37
C LEU A 235 10.55 17.84 -18.60
N LEU A 236 10.30 16.65 -19.17
CA LEU A 236 8.95 16.13 -19.35
C LEU A 236 8.26 15.87 -18.02
N GLN A 237 8.98 15.34 -17.02
CA GLN A 237 8.42 15.13 -15.68
C GLN A 237 8.09 16.46 -14.99
N TRP A 238 8.96 17.48 -15.12
CA TRP A 238 8.70 18.82 -14.58
C TRP A 238 7.49 19.47 -15.24
N ARG A 239 7.37 19.41 -16.58
CA ARG A 239 6.18 19.91 -17.30
C ARG A 239 4.89 19.21 -16.90
N ALA A 240 4.96 17.93 -16.52
CA ALA A 240 3.83 17.17 -15.99
C ALA A 240 3.51 17.50 -14.52
N GLY A 241 4.28 18.37 -13.86
CA GLY A 241 4.08 18.77 -12.47
C GLY A 241 4.62 17.81 -11.42
N ALA A 242 5.54 16.90 -11.81
CA ALA A 242 6.16 15.96 -10.88
C ALA A 242 7.20 16.61 -9.97
N LEU A 243 7.88 17.63 -10.49
CA LEU A 243 8.99 18.32 -9.84
C LEU A 243 8.59 19.74 -9.45
N GLN A 244 9.11 20.22 -8.33
CA GLN A 244 8.89 21.57 -7.79
C GLN A 244 9.78 22.60 -8.49
N GLY A 245 9.40 23.87 -8.45
CA GLY A 245 10.19 24.97 -9.00
C GLY A 245 9.52 25.64 -10.19
N ILE A 246 9.70 26.96 -10.30
CA ILE A 246 9.15 27.76 -11.40
C ILE A 246 9.98 27.67 -12.67
N LYS A 247 11.22 27.17 -12.56
CA LYS A 247 12.12 26.91 -13.69
C LYS A 247 12.76 25.53 -13.56
N PRO A 248 13.11 24.85 -14.67
CA PRO A 248 13.74 23.54 -14.64
C PRO A 248 15.00 23.46 -13.77
N GLU A 249 15.82 24.52 -13.75
CA GLU A 249 17.10 24.53 -13.02
C GLU A 249 16.91 24.57 -11.50
N GLN A 250 15.71 24.91 -11.02
CA GLN A 250 15.33 24.80 -9.60
C GLN A 250 14.78 23.41 -9.27
N ALA A 251 14.32 22.68 -10.29
CA ALA A 251 13.59 21.44 -10.17
C ALA A 251 14.51 20.22 -10.21
N TYR A 252 15.55 20.26 -11.04
CA TYR A 252 16.52 19.19 -11.16
C TYR A 252 17.86 19.69 -11.68
N PHE A 253 18.89 18.88 -11.46
CA PHE A 253 20.18 19.00 -12.13
C PHE A 253 20.68 17.63 -12.58
N VAL A 254 21.47 17.62 -13.64
CA VAL A 254 22.18 16.44 -14.14
C VAL A 254 23.65 16.80 -14.31
N HIS A 255 24.52 16.08 -13.61
CA HIS A 255 25.95 16.22 -13.68
C HIS A 255 26.55 14.96 -14.28
N ILE A 256 27.29 15.15 -15.38
CA ILE A 256 28.03 14.11 -16.08
C ILE A 256 29.25 14.74 -16.74
N GLY A 257 30.43 14.25 -16.38
CA GLY A 257 31.68 14.66 -17.02
C GLY A 257 32.86 14.73 -16.06
N LEU A 258 34.06 14.82 -16.64
CA LEU A 258 35.31 14.99 -15.91
C LEU A 258 35.33 16.32 -15.14
N GLY A 259 35.61 16.28 -13.84
CA GLY A 259 35.58 17.45 -12.97
C GLY A 259 34.17 17.91 -12.56
N SER A 260 33.12 17.21 -13.00
CA SER A 260 31.74 17.43 -12.58
C SER A 260 31.25 16.26 -11.71
N SER A 261 31.04 15.09 -12.31
CA SER A 261 30.62 13.87 -11.60
C SER A 261 31.71 12.78 -11.55
N MET A 262 32.78 12.94 -12.35
CA MET A 262 33.83 11.93 -12.53
C MET A 262 35.22 12.53 -12.31
N THR A 263 36.12 11.71 -11.78
CA THR A 263 37.57 11.97 -11.73
C THR A 263 38.28 11.36 -12.95
N GLN A 264 39.55 11.69 -13.18
CA GLN A 264 40.35 11.05 -14.24
C GLN A 264 40.44 9.53 -14.02
N GLN A 265 40.53 9.10 -12.75
CA GLN A 265 40.59 7.68 -12.41
C GLN A 265 39.31 6.96 -12.79
N ASP A 266 38.13 7.57 -12.55
CA ASP A 266 36.85 6.97 -12.96
C ASP A 266 36.80 6.72 -14.47
N VAL A 267 37.28 7.67 -15.27
CA VAL A 267 37.31 7.54 -16.73
C VAL A 267 38.25 6.43 -17.18
N ILE A 268 39.46 6.35 -16.59
CA ILE A 268 40.45 5.31 -16.85
C ILE A 268 39.90 3.92 -16.48
N ASP A 269 39.17 3.83 -15.36
CA ASP A 269 38.53 2.61 -14.89
C ASP A 269 37.28 2.23 -15.70
N GLY A 270 36.93 3.00 -16.74
CA GLY A 270 35.76 2.77 -17.58
C GLY A 270 34.43 3.07 -16.89
N ARG A 271 34.44 3.85 -15.81
CA ARG A 271 33.23 4.25 -15.07
C ARG A 271 32.67 5.55 -15.64
N MET A 272 31.38 5.52 -16.00
CA MET A 272 30.61 6.71 -16.33
C MET A 272 29.61 6.98 -15.19
N ILE A 273 29.83 8.07 -14.44
CA ILE A 273 29.01 8.42 -13.27
C ILE A 273 28.04 9.53 -13.65
N ILE A 274 26.74 9.27 -13.44
CA ILE A 274 25.65 10.23 -13.66
C ILE A 274 25.11 10.62 -12.29
N GLU A 275 25.26 11.89 -11.92
CA GLU A 275 24.68 12.43 -10.70
C GLU A 275 23.40 13.22 -11.05
N ILE A 276 22.30 12.89 -10.37
CA ILE A 276 20.98 13.46 -10.63
C ILE A 276 20.40 13.95 -9.31
N GLY A 277 20.12 15.25 -9.23
CA GLY A 277 19.35 15.84 -8.14
C GLY A 277 17.96 16.24 -8.61
N MET A 278 16.94 16.01 -7.78
CA MET A 278 15.54 16.32 -8.11
C MET A 278 14.77 16.82 -6.88
N ALA A 279 13.98 17.88 -7.06
CA ALA A 279 13.06 18.41 -6.07
C ALA A 279 11.64 17.92 -6.37
N ILE A 280 11.20 16.85 -5.70
CA ILE A 280 9.89 16.23 -5.96
C ILE A 280 8.77 16.91 -5.16
N VAL A 281 7.57 16.99 -5.75
CA VAL A 281 6.37 17.45 -5.06
C VAL A 281 6.00 16.50 -3.92
N ARG A 282 5.94 17.04 -2.69
CA ARG A 282 5.51 16.29 -1.50
C ARG A 282 4.01 16.47 -1.25
N PRO A 283 3.30 15.42 -0.80
CA PRO A 283 1.90 15.55 -0.38
C PRO A 283 1.76 16.46 0.84
N ALA A 284 0.66 17.23 0.91
CA ALA A 284 0.26 17.91 2.14
C ALA A 284 -0.47 16.92 3.06
N GLU A 285 0.04 16.71 4.28
CA GLU A 285 -0.62 15.86 5.29
C GLU A 285 -1.51 16.65 6.24
N PHE A 286 -1.25 17.94 6.43
CA PHE A 286 -2.02 18.80 7.34
C PHE A 286 -2.43 20.08 6.62
N ILE A 287 -3.71 20.43 6.76
CA ILE A 287 -4.26 21.70 6.30
C ILE A 287 -4.65 22.48 7.55
N LEU A 288 -3.86 23.48 7.91
CA LEU A 288 -4.18 24.40 9.02
C LEU A 288 -5.14 25.47 8.49
N THR A 289 -6.38 25.44 8.98
CA THR A 289 -7.35 26.50 8.70
C THR A 289 -7.45 27.41 9.92
N ARG A 290 -6.98 28.65 9.80
CA ARG A 290 -7.15 29.67 10.84
C ARG A 290 -8.37 30.51 10.50
N ILE A 291 -9.43 30.39 11.30
CA ILE A 291 -10.63 31.22 11.20
C ILE A 291 -10.48 32.35 12.22
N VAL A 292 -10.47 33.60 11.75
CA VAL A 292 -10.45 34.79 12.61
C VAL A 292 -11.82 35.44 12.54
N LEU A 293 -12.49 35.52 13.68
CA LEU A 293 -13.73 36.26 13.83
C LEU A 293 -13.43 37.60 14.49
N ARG A 294 -13.89 38.69 13.88
CA ARG A 294 -13.90 40.01 14.53
C ARG A 294 -15.07 40.05 15.50
N MET A 295 -14.78 40.21 16.79
CA MET A 295 -15.79 40.50 17.79
C MET A 295 -15.98 42.02 17.84
N GLN A 296 -17.24 42.47 17.81
CA GLN A 296 -17.55 43.88 18.12
C GLN A 296 -17.30 44.08 19.61
N SER A 297 -16.39 45.00 19.94
CA SER A 297 -16.30 45.56 21.29
C SER A 297 -17.51 46.48 21.50
N ALA A 298 -18.24 46.24 22.60
CA ALA A 298 -19.32 47.09 23.06
C ALA A 298 -18.82 48.48 23.46
#